data_AF-A0A7Y4U0C5-F1
#
_entry.id   AF-A0A7Y4U0C5-F1
#
_cell.length_a   1.000
_cell.length_b   1.000
_cell.length_c   1.000
_cell.angle_alpha   90.00
_cell.angle_beta   90.00
_cell.angle_gamma   90.00
#
_symmetry.space_group_name_H-M   'P 1'
#
loop_
_entity.id
_entity.type
_entity.pdbx_description
1 polymer ?
#
loop_
_entity_poly.entity_id
_entity_poly.type
_entity_poly.pdbx_seq_one_letter_code
_entity_poly.pdbx_strand_id
1 'polypeptide(L)'
;EFLLLDREFPRSLHSCLIKADESLHAVSGTPIGSFRNPAEQHLGQLRSELAYAQVANIIGAGLHEFLDAFQTKLNLVGESIFSTFFALQPIGGAVMRNTQSQG
;
A
#
# COMPACT_ATOMS: atom_id res chain seq x y z
N GLU A 1 -17.32 -21.83 -13.07
CA GLU A 1 -16.37 -22.52 -12.16
C GLU A 1 -15.26 -21.55 -11.83
N PHE A 2 -15.23 -21.06 -10.59
CA PHE A 2 -14.36 -19.99 -10.13
C PHE A 2 -13.18 -20.64 -9.40
N LEU A 3 -11.94 -20.35 -9.81
CA LEU A 3 -10.67 -20.74 -9.11
C LEU A 3 -10.61 -20.28 -7.64
N LEU A 4 -11.63 -19.56 -7.19
CA LEU A 4 -11.80 -18.94 -5.88
C LEU A 4 -12.40 -19.88 -4.82
N LEU A 5 -12.83 -21.09 -5.19
CA LEU A 5 -13.18 -22.18 -4.25
C LEU A 5 -12.00 -23.12 -3.96
N ASP A 6 -10.84 -22.89 -4.58
CA ASP A 6 -9.64 -23.68 -4.30
C ASP A 6 -9.02 -23.25 -2.95
N ARG A 7 -9.10 -24.16 -1.97
CA ARG A 7 -8.50 -24.01 -0.64
C ARG A 7 -6.97 -23.84 -0.69
N GLU A 8 -6.33 -24.06 -1.84
CA GLU A 8 -4.89 -23.91 -2.04
C GLU A 8 -4.45 -22.49 -2.46
N PHE A 9 -5.39 -21.57 -2.75
CA PHE A 9 -5.06 -20.21 -3.20
C PHE A 9 -4.85 -19.07 -2.15
N PRO A 10 -4.59 -19.29 -0.85
CA PRO A 10 -4.30 -18.18 0.09
C PRO A 10 -2.81 -17.80 0.21
N ARG A 11 -1.87 -18.50 -0.46
CA ARG A 11 -0.43 -18.23 -0.30
C ARG A 11 0.19 -17.25 -1.31
N SER A 12 -0.51 -16.88 -2.38
CA SER A 12 0.00 -15.93 -3.37
C SER A 12 -0.13 -14.47 -2.91
N LEU A 13 -1.31 -14.06 -2.42
CA LEU A 13 -1.54 -12.68 -1.93
C LEU A 13 -0.67 -12.34 -0.70
N HIS A 14 -0.61 -13.24 0.28
CA HIS A 14 0.19 -13.03 1.47
C HIS A 14 1.69 -12.91 1.14
N SER A 15 2.20 -13.77 0.25
CA SER A 15 3.58 -13.69 -0.22
C SER A 15 3.86 -12.38 -0.98
N CYS A 16 2.91 -11.91 -1.79
CA CYS A 16 3.03 -10.63 -2.48
C CYS A 16 3.07 -9.45 -1.49
N LEU A 17 2.22 -9.45 -0.46
CA LEU A 17 2.24 -8.40 0.56
C LEU A 17 3.52 -8.41 1.40
N ILE A 18 4.07 -9.58 1.73
CA ILE A 18 5.39 -9.66 2.39
C ILE A 18 6.45 -9.02 1.51
N LYS A 19 6.54 -9.39 0.24
CA LYS A 19 7.54 -8.83 -0.68
C LYS A 19 7.36 -7.33 -0.91
N ALA A 20 6.12 -6.87 -0.97
CA ALA A 20 5.81 -5.45 -1.08
C ALA A 20 6.28 -4.69 0.17
N ASP A 21 6.04 -5.24 1.37
CA ASP A 21 6.48 -4.67 2.64
C ASP A 21 8.01 -4.61 2.72
N GLU A 22 8.69 -5.71 2.42
CA GLU A 22 10.15 -5.78 2.34
C GLU A 22 10.72 -4.75 1.35
N SER A 23 10.11 -4.62 0.17
CA SER A 23 10.53 -3.66 -0.85
C SER A 23 10.32 -2.23 -0.38
N LEU A 24 9.18 -1.94 0.26
CA LEU A 24 8.86 -0.61 0.76
C LEU A 24 9.85 -0.17 1.84
N HIS A 25 10.17 -1.08 2.76
CA HIS A 25 11.19 -0.90 3.79
C HIS A 25 12.60 -0.72 3.21
N ALA A 26 12.93 -1.46 2.16
CA ALA A 26 14.20 -1.29 1.46
C ALA A 26 14.32 0.08 0.78
N VAL A 27 13.23 0.59 0.19
CA VAL A 27 13.19 1.91 -0.45
C VAL A 27 13.25 3.05 0.56
N SER A 28 12.55 2.92 1.69
CA SER A 28 12.48 3.97 2.72
C SER A 28 13.67 3.99 3.67
N GLY A 29 14.42 2.88 3.77
CA GLY A 29 15.46 2.68 4.79
C GLY A 29 14.90 2.50 6.21
N THR A 30 13.60 2.22 6.35
CA THR A 30 12.96 1.94 7.63
C THR A 30 13.17 0.47 8.01
N PRO A 31 13.50 0.13 9.27
CA PRO A 31 13.57 -1.26 9.72
C PRO A 31 12.22 -1.99 9.59
N ILE A 32 12.25 -3.26 9.18
CA ILE A 32 11.08 -4.15 9.14
C ILE A 32 10.39 -4.17 10.51
N GLY A 33 9.06 -4.08 10.53
CA GLY A 33 8.27 -4.10 11.75
C GLY A 33 8.15 -2.74 12.46
N SER A 34 8.71 -1.68 11.88
CA SER A 34 8.43 -0.29 12.26
C SER A 34 7.77 0.46 11.10
N PHE A 35 7.42 1.73 11.28
CA PHE A 35 6.99 2.58 10.17
C PHE A 35 7.44 4.01 10.43
N ARG A 36 7.67 4.76 9.35
CA ARG A 36 8.05 6.17 9.31
C ARG A 36 7.21 6.97 8.32
N ASN A 37 6.45 6.31 7.46
CA ASN A 37 5.52 6.95 6.53
C ASN A 37 4.16 6.22 6.47
N PRO A 38 3.11 6.89 5.97
CA PRO A 38 1.78 6.29 5.88
C PRO A 38 1.70 5.05 4.99
N ALA A 39 2.55 4.95 3.95
CA ALA A 39 2.56 3.80 3.06
C ALA A 39 2.97 2.51 3.80
N GLU A 40 4.02 2.58 4.62
CA GLU A 40 4.47 1.46 5.46
C GLU A 40 3.41 1.07 6.49
N GLN A 41 2.79 2.06 7.12
CA GLN A 41 1.74 1.80 8.11
C GLN A 41 0.55 1.08 7.49
N HIS A 42 0.03 1.56 6.37
CA HIS A 42 -1.13 0.96 5.71
C HIS A 42 -0.81 -0.44 5.15
N LEU A 43 0.38 -0.62 4.56
CA LEU A 43 0.80 -1.92 4.03
C LEU A 43 1.01 -2.95 5.14
N GLY A 44 1.64 -2.55 6.24
CA GLY A 44 1.81 -3.39 7.42
C GLY A 44 0.48 -3.82 8.06
N GLN A 45 -0.50 -2.90 8.10
CA GLN A 45 -1.86 -3.21 8.56
C GLN A 45 -2.55 -4.23 7.64
N LEU A 46 -2.55 -3.99 6.32
CA LEU A 46 -3.16 -4.89 5.34
C LEU A 46 -2.51 -6.29 5.37
N ARG A 47 -1.18 -6.35 5.49
CA ARG A 47 -0.46 -7.63 5.63
C ARG A 47 -0.88 -8.37 6.90
N SER A 48 -0.97 -7.66 8.03
CA SER A 48 -1.34 -8.26 9.31
C SER A 48 -2.77 -8.80 9.28
N GLU A 49 -3.71 -8.03 8.74
CA GLU A 49 -5.09 -8.50 8.55
C GLU A 49 -5.15 -9.77 7.72
N LEU A 50 -4.41 -9.84 6.61
CA LEU A 50 -4.36 -11.04 5.77
C LEU A 50 -3.69 -12.22 6.48
N ALA A 51 -2.67 -11.98 7.29
CA ALA A 51 -1.97 -13.02 8.06
C ALA A 51 -2.87 -13.68 9.12
N TYR A 52 -3.80 -12.91 9.69
CA TYR A 52 -4.77 -13.41 10.68
C TYR A 52 -6.12 -13.79 10.05
N ALA A 53 -6.29 -13.66 8.74
CA ALA A 53 -7.52 -13.98 8.07
C ALA A 53 -7.78 -15.50 8.09
N GLN A 54 -8.95 -15.89 8.57
CA GLN A 54 -9.37 -17.29 8.57
C GLN A 54 -10.25 -17.57 7.35
N VAL A 55 -9.87 -18.57 6.56
CA VAL A 55 -10.61 -18.99 5.36
C VAL A 55 -12.09 -19.27 5.67
N ALA A 56 -12.38 -19.88 6.82
CA ALA A 56 -13.76 -20.14 7.25
C ALA A 56 -14.58 -18.85 7.42
N ASN A 57 -13.97 -17.79 7.97
CA ASN A 57 -14.63 -16.49 8.16
C ASN A 57 -14.84 -15.78 6.81
N ILE A 58 -13.86 -15.86 5.90
CA ILE A 58 -13.97 -15.30 4.55
C ILE A 58 -15.13 -15.96 3.78
N ILE A 59 -15.19 -17.29 3.81
CA ILE A 59 -16.27 -18.03 3.14
C ILE A 59 -17.62 -17.72 3.80
N GLY A 60 -17.68 -17.65 5.13
CA GLY A 60 -18.90 -17.38 5.88
C GLY A 60 -19.44 -15.95 5.70
N ALA A 61 -18.57 -14.96 5.58
CA ALA A 61 -18.94 -13.55 5.34
C ALA A 61 -19.22 -13.24 3.87
N GLY A 62 -18.65 -14.02 2.94
CA GLY A 62 -18.76 -13.80 1.51
C GLY A 62 -17.41 -13.41 0.91
N LEU A 63 -17.01 -14.16 -0.12
CA LEU A 63 -15.72 -13.99 -0.76
C LEU A 63 -15.60 -12.67 -1.54
N HIS A 64 -16.68 -12.25 -2.22
CA HIS A 64 -16.72 -10.99 -2.95
C HIS A 64 -16.58 -9.79 -2.00
N GLU A 65 -17.31 -9.81 -0.89
CA GLU A 65 -17.22 -8.78 0.18
C GLU A 65 -15.79 -8.66 0.71
N PHE A 66 -15.13 -9.79 0.98
CA PHE A 66 -13.73 -9.80 1.41
C PHE A 66 -12.79 -9.22 0.34
N LEU A 67 -12.96 -9.61 -0.92
CA LEU A 67 -12.13 -9.12 -2.03
C LEU A 67 -12.31 -7.62 -2.26
N ASP A 68 -13.53 -7.10 -2.19
CA ASP A 68 -13.82 -5.67 -2.34
C ASP A 68 -13.20 -4.85 -1.21
N ALA A 69 -13.32 -5.33 0.03
CA ALA A 69 -12.68 -4.71 1.19
C ALA A 69 -11.15 -4.75 1.08
N PHE A 70 -10.59 -5.88 0.63
CA PHE A 70 -9.15 -6.02 0.39
C PHE A 70 -8.66 -5.06 -0.70
N GLN A 71 -9.35 -4.99 -1.83
CA GLN A 71 -9.01 -4.11 -2.94
C GLN A 71 -9.06 -2.64 -2.54
N THR A 72 -10.07 -2.24 -1.76
CA THR A 72 -10.19 -0.87 -1.23
C THR A 72 -8.97 -0.49 -0.39
N LYS A 73 -8.53 -1.37 0.51
CA LYS A 73 -7.33 -1.14 1.33
C LYS A 73 -6.05 -1.13 0.50
N LEU A 74 -5.95 -2.00 -0.50
CA LEU A 74 -4.81 -2.04 -1.41
C LEU A 74 -4.68 -0.74 -2.22
N ASN A 75 -5.80 -0.17 -2.67
CA ASN A 75 -5.82 1.13 -3.35
C ASN A 75 -5.31 2.25 -2.44
N LEU A 76 -5.73 2.27 -1.17
CA LEU A 76 -5.22 3.23 -0.18
C LEU A 76 -3.70 3.12 0.04
N VAL A 77 -3.17 1.88 0.05
CA VAL A 77 -1.71 1.65 0.09
C VAL A 77 -1.06 2.25 -1.16
N GLY A 78 -1.62 2.01 -2.35
CA GLY A 78 -1.12 2.57 -3.61
C GLY A 78 -1.08 4.10 -3.61
N GLU A 79 -2.16 4.75 -3.16
CA GLU A 79 -2.22 6.20 -3.01
C GLU A 79 -1.19 6.73 -2.00
N SER A 80 -1.00 6.02 -0.89
CA SER A 80 -0.02 6.37 0.13
C SER A 80 1.42 6.26 -0.40
N ILE A 81 1.72 5.22 -1.17
CA ILE A 81 3.01 5.06 -1.86
C ILE A 81 3.23 6.22 -2.84
N PHE A 82 2.22 6.52 -3.66
CA PHE A 82 2.29 7.61 -4.61
C PHE A 82 2.58 8.95 -3.91
N SER A 83 1.81 9.27 -2.87
CA SER A 83 1.99 10.50 -2.10
C SER A 83 3.36 10.58 -1.42
N THR A 84 3.86 9.47 -0.89
CA THR A 84 5.13 9.44 -0.13
C THR A 84 6.35 9.56 -1.04
N PHE A 85 6.37 8.88 -2.19
CA PHE A 85 7.58 8.74 -3.00
C PHE A 85 7.53 9.47 -4.35
N PHE A 86 6.34 9.81 -4.86
CA PHE A 86 6.17 10.34 -6.21
C PHE A 86 5.52 11.73 -6.26
N ALA A 87 4.82 12.18 -5.21
CA ALA A 87 4.17 13.49 -5.19
C ALA A 87 5.13 14.69 -4.99
N LEU A 88 6.45 14.45 -5.02
CA LEU A 88 7.44 15.53 -5.10
C LEU A 88 7.20 16.36 -6.37
N GLN A 89 6.77 17.61 -6.16
CA GLN A 89 6.59 18.62 -7.20
C GLN A 89 7.90 18.79 -8.00
N PRO A 90 7.82 19.12 -9.31
CA PRO A 90 8.98 19.33 -10.14
C PRO A 90 9.92 20.39 -9.51
N ILE A 91 11.21 20.10 -9.48
CA ILE A 91 12.26 21.08 -9.19
C ILE A 91 12.26 22.08 -10.36
N GLY A 92 11.41 23.09 -10.28
CA GLY A 92 11.13 24.00 -11.39
C GLY A 92 10.26 25.19 -10.99
N GLY A 93 10.42 25.69 -9.76
CA GLY A 93 9.78 26.90 -9.26
C GLY A 93 10.83 27.89 -8.77
N ALA A 94 11.88 28.13 -9.55
CA ALA A 94 12.68 29.33 -9.37
C ALA A 94 11.76 30.53 -9.62
N VAL A 95 11.19 31.06 -8.54
CA VAL A 95 10.56 32.38 -8.55
C VAL A 95 11.65 33.36 -8.94
N MET A 96 11.71 33.71 -10.24
CA MET A 96 12.35 34.92 -10.71
C MET A 96 11.63 36.08 -10.02
N ARG A 97 12.16 36.52 -8.88
CA ARG A 97 11.94 37.88 -8.39
C ARG A 97 12.63 38.80 -9.39
N ASN A 98 11.90 39.24 -10.41
CA ASN A 98 12.31 40.40 -11.18
C ASN A 98 12.23 41.63 -10.26
N THR A 99 13.36 41.93 -9.62
CA THR A 99 13.70 43.27 -9.19
C THR A 99 13.84 44.16 -10.42
N GLN A 100 12.98 45.17 -10.54
CA GLN A 100 13.24 46.51 -11.08
C GLN A 100 11.89 47.24 -11.20
N SER A 101 11.74 48.53 -10.99
CA SER A 101 12.44 49.60 -10.27
C SER A 101 11.55 50.80 -10.58
N GLN A 102 11.28 51.67 -9.61
CA GLN A 102 10.66 52.96 -9.92
C GLN A 102 11.54 53.73 -10.90
N GLY A 103 10.88 54.50 -11.77
CA GLY A 103 11.43 55.46 -12.71
C GLY A 103 10.27 56.16 -13.41
#